data_AF-A0A959VIW0-F1
#
_entry.id   AF-A0A959VIW0-F1
#
_cell.length_a   1.000
_cell.length_b   1.000
_cell.length_c   1.000
_cell.angle_alpha   90.00
_cell.angle_beta   90.00
_cell.angle_gamma   90.00
#
_symmetry.space_group_name_H-M   'P 1'
#
loop_
_entity.id
_entity.type
_entity.pdbx_description
1 polymer ?
#
loop_
_entity_poly.entity_id
_entity_poly.type
_entity_poly.pdbx_seq_one_letter_code
_entity_poly.pdbx_strand_id
1 'polypeptide(L)'
;IVVKASSGKIHLTGKVQIVVNIGIDATATLEIVSGKELHVKLLTLDALGGAAKNLVEGQLAQINPILNANDFPFDVQFTRVEIENGQVLLFGQVLKV
;
A
#
# COMPACT_ATOMS: atom_id res chain seq x y z
N ILE A 1 -6.57 -12.36 -7.47
CA ILE A 1 -6.27 -10.91 -7.37
C ILE A 1 -5.06 -10.67 -8.27
N VAL A 2 -5.13 -9.73 -9.19
CA VAL A 2 -4.01 -9.32 -10.05
C VAL A 2 -3.48 -8.00 -9.50
N VAL A 3 -2.19 -7.95 -9.17
CA VAL A 3 -1.51 -6.76 -8.69
C VAL A 3 -0.63 -6.24 -9.81
N LYS A 4 -0.80 -4.98 -10.21
CA LYS A 4 0.06 -4.30 -11.17
C LYS A 4 0.62 -3.03 -10.55
N ALA A 5 1.93 -2.89 -10.59
CA ALA A 5 2.61 -1.73 -10.04
C ALA A 5 3.17 -0.91 -11.21
N SER A 6 2.76 0.35 -11.36
CA SER A 6 3.17 1.22 -12.47
C SER A 6 3.15 2.69 -12.07
N SER A 7 4.24 3.41 -12.34
CA SER A 7 4.33 4.88 -12.23
C SER A 7 3.88 5.45 -10.88
N GLY A 8 4.43 4.93 -9.78
CA GLY A 8 4.12 5.39 -8.41
C GLY A 8 2.74 4.98 -7.88
N LYS A 9 1.99 4.15 -8.61
CA LYS A 9 0.69 3.61 -8.20
C LYS A 9 0.70 2.08 -8.17
N ILE A 10 -0.03 1.52 -7.21
CA ILE A 10 -0.35 0.10 -7.14
C ILE A 10 -1.81 -0.06 -7.56
N HIS A 11 -2.02 -0.68 -8.72
CA HIS A 11 -3.33 -1.06 -9.21
C HIS A 11 -3.65 -2.49 -8.74
N LEU A 12 -4.74 -2.64 -8.00
CA LEU A 12 -5.20 -3.91 -7.45
C LEU A 12 -6.51 -4.29 -8.13
N THR A 13 -6.48 -5.31 -8.99
CA THR A 13 -7.70 -5.88 -9.58
C THR A 13 -8.05 -7.17 -8.87
N GLY A 14 -9.02 -7.11 -7.96
CA GLY A 14 -9.47 -8.24 -7.16
C GLY A 14 -10.86 -8.73 -7.59
N LYS A 15 -11.09 -10.05 -7.51
CA LYS A 15 -12.44 -10.60 -7.39
C LYS A 15 -12.54 -11.18 -5.99
N VAL A 16 -13.39 -10.61 -5.14
CA VAL A 16 -13.70 -11.17 -3.82
C VAL A 16 -15.02 -11.94 -3.98
N GLN A 17 -14.97 -13.26 -3.81
CA GLN A 17 -16.17 -14.11 -3.81
C GLN A 17 -16.69 -14.24 -2.39
N ILE A 18 -17.77 -13.50 -2.07
CA ILE A 18 -18.57 -13.73 -0.87
C ILE A 18 -20.02 -13.86 -1.35
N VAL A 19 -20.42 -15.08 -1.74
CA VAL A 19 -21.78 -15.48 -2.18
C VAL A 19 -22.31 -14.76 -3.45
N VAL A 20 -21.81 -13.57 -3.77
CA VAL A 20 -22.06 -12.73 -4.96
C VAL A 20 -20.73 -12.14 -5.41
N ASN A 21 -20.46 -12.14 -6.73
CA ASN A 21 -19.25 -11.53 -7.30
C ASN A 21 -19.33 -9.99 -7.20
N ILE A 22 -18.70 -9.40 -6.19
CA ILE A 22 -18.49 -7.95 -6.16
C ILE A 22 -17.16 -7.68 -6.86
N GLY A 23 -17.23 -7.07 -8.05
CA GLY A 23 -16.05 -6.52 -8.70
C GLY A 23 -15.56 -5.35 -7.88
N ILE A 24 -14.32 -5.41 -7.41
CA ILE A 24 -13.68 -4.33 -6.66
C ILE A 24 -12.48 -3.89 -7.50
N ASP A 25 -12.56 -2.66 -8.03
CA ASP A 25 -11.42 -2.02 -8.68
C ASP A 25 -10.87 -0.95 -7.72
N ALA A 26 -9.65 -1.17 -7.22
CA ALA A 26 -9.02 -0.30 -6.25
C ALA A 26 -7.69 0.20 -6.78
N THR A 27 -7.49 1.52 -6.73
CA THR A 27 -6.18 2.12 -6.90
C THR A 27 -5.63 2.51 -5.55
N ALA A 28 -4.46 2.00 -5.22
CA ALA A 28 -3.71 2.36 -4.03
C ALA A 28 -2.37 3.00 -4.41
N THR A 29 -1.77 3.72 -3.47
CA THR A 29 -0.42 4.25 -3.56
C THR A 29 0.38 3.82 -2.35
N LEU A 30 1.70 3.94 -2.46
CA LEU A 30 2.58 3.89 -1.31
C LEU A 30 2.84 5.30 -0.79
N GLU A 31 2.85 5.44 0.54
CA GLU A 31 3.12 6.70 1.22
C GLU A 31 4.11 6.46 2.35
N ILE A 32 5.11 7.33 2.46
CA ILE A 32 6.02 7.34 3.60
C ILE A 32 5.40 8.25 4.67
N VAL A 33 5.15 7.70 5.85
CA VAL A 33 4.60 8.41 7.00
C VAL A 33 5.73 8.74 7.96
N SER A 34 5.86 10.03 8.28
CA SER A 34 6.83 10.57 9.25
C SER A 34 8.30 10.16 8.98
N GLY A 35 8.63 9.78 7.74
CA GLY A 35 9.97 9.29 7.37
C GLY A 35 10.34 7.95 8.02
N LYS A 36 9.40 7.24 8.65
CA LYS A 36 9.68 6.03 9.44
C LYS A 36 8.82 4.83 9.05
N GLU A 37 7.71 5.05 8.39
CA GLU A 37 6.78 3.99 8.07
C GLU A 37 6.42 4.04 6.58
N LEU A 38 6.34 2.87 5.95
CA LEU A 38 5.77 2.75 4.61
C LEU A 38 4.33 2.21 4.73
N HIS A 39 3.38 2.95 4.19
CA HIS A 39 1.96 2.61 4.22
C HIS A 39 1.43 2.38 2.81
N VAL A 40 0.44 1.49 2.69
CA VAL A 40 -0.43 1.39 1.51
C VAL A 40 -1.67 2.25 1.76
N LYS A 41 -1.91 3.22 0.88
CA LYS A 41 -3.03 4.15 0.99
C LYS A 41 -3.98 3.98 -0.18
N LEU A 42 -5.25 3.79 0.14
CA LEU A 42 -6.32 3.77 -0.87
C LEU A 42 -6.46 5.16 -1.49
N LEU A 43 -6.38 5.25 -2.82
CA LEU A 43 -6.68 6.48 -3.56
C LEU A 43 -8.12 6.48 -4.04
N THR A 44 -8.51 5.41 -4.75
CA THR A 44 -9.84 5.26 -5.31
C THR A 44 -10.31 3.83 -5.16
N LEU A 45 -11.62 3.69 -4.99
CA LEU A 45 -12.30 2.41 -4.96
C LEU A 45 -13.57 2.54 -5.78
N ASP A 46 -13.62 1.85 -6.91
CA ASP A 46 -14.84 1.65 -7.66
C ASP A 46 -15.47 0.34 -7.21
N ALA A 47 -16.48 0.46 -6.36
CA ALA A 47 -17.25 -0.64 -5.83
C ALA A 47 -18.72 -0.24 -5.73
N LEU A 48 -19.62 -1.19 -5.99
CA LEU A 48 -21.05 -1.01 -5.85
C LEU A 48 -21.44 -0.98 -4.36
N GLY A 49 -21.21 0.17 -3.69
CA GLY A 49 -21.71 0.48 -2.35
C GLY A 49 -20.64 0.82 -1.30
N GLY A 50 -21.02 1.67 -0.33
CA GLY A 50 -20.12 2.18 0.72
C GLY A 50 -19.54 1.14 1.69
N ALA A 51 -20.20 -0.03 1.84
CA ALA A 51 -19.69 -1.12 2.69
C ALA A 51 -18.37 -1.72 2.18
N ALA A 52 -18.15 -1.73 0.86
CA ALA A 52 -16.90 -2.22 0.28
C ALA A 52 -15.70 -1.32 0.63
N LYS A 53 -15.93 0.00 0.73
CA LYS A 53 -14.90 0.96 1.13
C LYS A 53 -14.41 0.70 2.55
N ASN A 54 -15.32 0.57 3.50
CA ASN A 54 -14.97 0.29 4.89
C ASN A 54 -14.23 -1.05 5.05
N LEU A 55 -14.58 -2.05 4.24
CA LEU A 55 -13.89 -3.33 4.24
C LEU A 55 -12.44 -3.18 3.74
N VAL A 56 -12.23 -2.52 2.60
CA VAL A 56 -10.89 -2.31 2.04
C VAL A 56 -10.05 -1.44 2.97
N GLU A 57 -10.60 -0.35 3.52
CA GLU A 57 -9.91 0.49 4.50
C GLU A 57 -9.55 -0.29 5.77
N GLY A 58 -10.46 -1.15 6.27
CA GLY A 58 -10.20 -2.01 7.41
C GLY A 58 -9.07 -3.02 7.14
N GLN A 59 -9.02 -3.60 5.95
CA GLN A 59 -7.91 -4.48 5.54
C GLN A 59 -6.59 -3.71 5.43
N LEU A 60 -6.60 -2.50 4.85
CA LEU A 60 -5.41 -1.65 4.77
C LEU A 60 -4.90 -1.24 6.16
N ALA A 61 -5.80 -0.94 7.10
CA ALA A 61 -5.45 -0.62 8.47
C ALA A 61 -4.80 -1.80 9.21
N GLN A 62 -5.13 -3.05 8.85
CA GLN A 62 -4.53 -4.24 9.45
C GLN A 62 -3.12 -4.54 8.93
N ILE A 63 -2.82 -4.16 7.69
CA ILE A 63 -1.50 -4.42 7.09
C ILE A 63 -0.53 -3.24 7.27
N ASN A 64 -1.02 -2.05 7.59
CA ASN A 64 -0.20 -0.87 7.76
C ASN A 64 0.34 -0.76 9.19
N PRO A 65 1.60 -0.30 9.37
CA PRO A 65 2.58 -0.06 8.31
C PRO A 65 3.08 -1.38 7.69
N ILE A 66 3.31 -1.40 6.38
CA ILE A 66 3.87 -2.57 5.70
C ILE A 66 5.39 -2.69 5.89
N LEU A 67 6.03 -1.61 6.31
CA LEU A 67 7.44 -1.59 6.72
C LEU A 67 7.63 -0.50 7.79
N ASN A 68 8.35 -0.83 8.86
CA ASN A 68 8.74 0.13 9.89
C ASN A 68 10.27 0.27 9.94
N ALA A 69 10.76 1.50 9.93
CA ALA A 69 12.19 1.80 10.05
C ALA A 69 12.78 1.33 11.39
N ASN A 70 11.95 1.16 12.43
CA ASN A 70 12.38 0.64 13.73
C ASN A 70 12.64 -0.87 13.72
N ASP A 71 12.25 -1.58 12.67
CA ASP A 71 12.54 -3.01 12.51
C ASP A 71 13.99 -3.25 12.06
N PHE A 72 14.70 -2.19 11.65
CA PHE A 72 16.09 -2.24 11.24
C PHE A 72 17.04 -2.07 12.44
N PRO A 73 18.23 -2.71 12.42
CA PRO A 73 19.18 -2.62 13.52
C PRO A 73 19.95 -1.29 13.60
N PHE A 74 19.60 -0.31 12.77
CA PHE A 74 20.22 1.01 12.67
C PHE A 74 19.14 2.06 12.44
N ASP A 75 19.43 3.32 12.80
CA ASP A 75 18.44 4.40 12.71
C ASP A 75 18.22 4.80 11.24
N VAL A 76 17.15 4.29 10.61
CA VAL A 76 16.81 4.58 9.21
C VAL A 76 15.76 5.69 9.11
N GLN A 77 15.91 6.56 8.13
CA GLN A 77 14.85 7.46 7.68
C GLN A 77 14.52 7.20 6.21
N PHE A 78 13.28 6.85 5.92
CA PHE A 78 12.77 6.71 4.56
C PHE A 78 12.53 8.09 3.93
N THR A 79 12.93 8.25 2.67
CA THR A 79 12.89 9.54 1.97
C THR A 79 12.10 9.48 0.67
N ARG A 80 12.09 8.34 -0.02
CA ARG A 80 11.44 8.19 -1.32
C ARG A 80 11.00 6.75 -1.53
N VAL A 81 9.83 6.57 -2.15
CA VAL A 81 9.36 5.28 -2.64
C VAL A 81 9.08 5.39 -4.13
N GLU A 82 9.55 4.40 -4.90
CA GLU A 82 9.35 4.30 -6.34
C GLU A 82 8.82 2.93 -6.71
N ILE A 83 8.08 2.87 -7.81
CA ILE A 83 7.55 1.64 -8.36
C ILE A 83 8.05 1.53 -9.79
N GLU A 84 9.00 0.64 -10.01
CA GLU A 84 9.64 0.43 -11.31
C GLU A 84 9.71 -1.06 -11.63
N ASN A 85 9.41 -1.43 -12.87
CA ASN A 85 9.50 -2.82 -13.36
C ASN A 85 8.75 -3.85 -12.48
N GLY A 86 7.62 -3.45 -11.89
CA GLY A 86 6.83 -4.31 -10.99
C GLY A 86 7.42 -4.50 -9.59
N GLN A 87 8.49 -3.78 -9.26
CA GLN A 87 9.13 -3.79 -7.95
C GLN A 87 8.85 -2.49 -7.19
N VAL A 88 8.82 -2.58 -5.87
CA VAL A 88 8.78 -1.42 -4.97
C VAL A 88 10.19 -1.15 -4.49
N LEU A 89 10.73 0.02 -4.84
CA LEU A 89 12.02 0.49 -4.36
C LEU A 89 11.78 1.53 -3.27
N LEU A 90 12.28 1.25 -2.06
CA LEU A 90 12.26 2.19 -0.95
C LEU A 90 13.68 2.72 -0.72
N PHE A 91 13.80 4.04 -0.73
CA PHE A 91 15.04 4.74 -0.49
C PHE A 91 15.00 5.42 0.87
N GLY A 92 16.14 5.42 1.55
CA GLY A 92 16.31 6.04 2.84
C GLY A 92 17.77 6.26 3.18
N GLN A 93 18.01 6.84 4.35
CA GLN A 93 19.34 7.14 4.86
C GLN A 93 19.51 6.52 6.24
N VAL A 94 20.73 6.09 6.56
CA VAL A 94 21.10 5.70 7.92
C VAL A 94 21.56 6.96 8.65
N LEU A 95 20.89 7.33 9.72
CA LEU A 95 21.16 8.54 10.50
C LEU A 95 22.27 8.29 11.53
N LYS A 96 22.32 7.10 12.14
CA LYS A 96 23.36 6.65 13.08
C LYS A 96 23.54 5.13 13.03
N VAL A 97 24.80 4.68 13.09
CA VAL A 97 25.24 3.29 13.29
C VAL A 97 25.68 3.12 14.73
#